data_AF-A0A955DWS5-F1
#
_entry.id   AF-A0A955DWS5-F1
#
_cell.length_a   1.000
_cell.length_b   1.000
_cell.length_c   1.000
_cell.angle_alpha   90.00
_cell.angle_beta   90.00
_cell.angle_gamma   90.00
#
_symmetry.space_group_name_H-M   'P 1'
#
loop_
_entity.id
_entity.type
_entity.pdbx_description
1 polymer ?
#
loop_
_entity_poly.entity_id
_entity_poly.type
_entity_poly.pdbx_seq_one_letter_code
_entity_poly.pdbx_strand_id
1 'polypeptide(L)'
;DRALQIYDAQVRQIPGANPIEVTVNDATNSIEVVADPEAMDRFVDIIDELQRQTGPARDVRMIELRFAQVGEVISFLEEMVAASESLRIQGGPDPVFEPIESTNSILVAAQPTQFAIIEQLVQSIDNQQTVDRPPLRIMRLEATEAASLAQVLSESFDRRAVEERAQKPVEVRADVATNTLIVSAHPDVLPEIQSIVDELNEQSRFSNEGREIRIFPLRVARAEDLAMTIDQMFPEPPMPYDNRGRPLPHLRQPKEIFVRADATTNSLIVDAPSQRLAGFEQIVQSLDQRSFAEDVEVRTYRLTKADLDAVATAIRELASKGALGDVVGQTPVTVSTEPAMRTLVVSGPATIFTNIERVLQDFDRANDQPGTVLRMYRLQHARADHLQP
;
A
#
# COMPACT_ATOMS: atom_id res chain seq x y z
N ASP A 1 -67.48 -41.09 -2.02
CA ASP A 1 -67.22 -41.83 -3.28
C ASP A 1 -66.31 -43.05 -3.16
N ARG A 2 -65.04 -42.91 -2.73
CA ARG A 2 -64.10 -44.05 -2.67
C ARG A 2 -64.56 -45.19 -1.73
N ALA A 3 -65.13 -44.84 -0.57
CA ALA A 3 -65.70 -45.81 0.37
C ALA A 3 -66.88 -46.61 -0.22
N LEU A 4 -67.78 -45.94 -0.95
CA LEU A 4 -68.93 -46.56 -1.64
C LEU A 4 -68.47 -47.58 -2.68
N GLN A 5 -67.44 -47.26 -3.46
CA GLN A 5 -66.90 -48.17 -4.47
C GLN A 5 -66.30 -49.45 -3.85
N ILE A 6 -65.60 -49.33 -2.72
CA ILE A 6 -65.05 -50.48 -1.99
C ILE A 6 -66.18 -51.33 -1.41
N TYR A 7 -67.19 -50.70 -0.83
CA TYR A 7 -68.36 -51.38 -0.29
C TYR A 7 -69.13 -52.16 -1.36
N ASP A 8 -69.44 -51.52 -2.49
CA ASP A 8 -70.14 -52.16 -3.61
C ASP A 8 -69.33 -53.34 -4.19
N ALA A 9 -68.01 -53.23 -4.21
CA ALA A 9 -67.14 -54.33 -4.66
C ALA A 9 -67.16 -55.52 -3.68
N GLN A 10 -67.20 -55.28 -2.38
CA GLN A 10 -67.26 -56.33 -1.35
C GLN A 10 -68.64 -57.01 -1.32
N VAL A 11 -69.73 -56.23 -1.42
CA VAL A 11 -71.11 -56.74 -1.36
C VAL A 11 -71.51 -57.56 -2.58
N ARG A 12 -70.93 -57.29 -3.76
CA ARG A 12 -71.13 -58.12 -4.97
C ARG A 12 -70.74 -59.60 -4.80
N GLN A 13 -69.88 -59.91 -3.84
CA GLN A 13 -69.41 -61.27 -3.58
C GLN A 13 -70.24 -62.00 -2.50
N ILE A 14 -71.21 -61.32 -1.87
CA ILE A 14 -71.97 -61.82 -0.71
C ILE A 14 -73.47 -61.88 -1.07
N PRO A 15 -74.07 -63.09 -1.19
CA PRO A 15 -75.50 -63.23 -1.48
C PRO A 15 -76.36 -62.67 -0.33
N GLY A 16 -77.23 -61.69 -0.63
CA GLY A 16 -78.19 -61.12 0.33
C GLY A 16 -77.73 -59.85 1.07
N ALA A 17 -76.57 -59.29 0.72
CA ALA A 17 -76.15 -58.00 1.26
C ALA A 17 -76.89 -56.84 0.56
N ASN A 18 -77.42 -55.91 1.37
CA ASN A 18 -78.24 -54.80 0.90
C ASN A 18 -77.37 -53.59 0.48
N PRO A 19 -77.89 -52.73 -0.42
CA PRO A 19 -77.24 -51.47 -0.76
C PRO A 19 -77.30 -50.48 0.40
N ILE A 20 -76.34 -49.55 0.42
CA ILE A 20 -76.30 -48.43 1.38
C ILE A 20 -76.55 -47.11 0.65
N GLU A 21 -77.16 -46.16 1.34
CA GLU A 21 -77.32 -44.79 0.87
C GLU A 21 -76.41 -43.87 1.68
N VAL A 22 -75.58 -43.07 0.99
CA VAL A 22 -74.62 -42.16 1.63
C VAL A 22 -74.84 -40.77 1.07
N THR A 23 -75.15 -39.82 1.95
CA THR A 23 -75.25 -38.40 1.63
C THR A 23 -74.08 -37.65 2.26
N VAL A 24 -73.38 -36.83 1.47
CA VAL A 24 -72.28 -35.99 1.95
C VAL A 24 -72.80 -34.59 2.23
N ASN A 25 -72.54 -34.08 3.43
CA ASN A 25 -72.76 -32.68 3.76
C ASN A 25 -71.41 -31.96 3.83
N ASP A 26 -71.08 -31.26 2.74
CA ASP A 26 -69.82 -30.51 2.61
C ASP A 26 -69.71 -29.35 3.62
N ALA A 27 -70.85 -28.75 4.03
CA ALA A 27 -70.85 -27.61 4.93
C ALA A 27 -70.48 -27.99 6.38
N THR A 28 -70.78 -29.22 6.78
CA THR A 28 -70.49 -29.74 8.13
C THR A 28 -69.38 -30.78 8.14
N ASN A 29 -68.78 -31.08 6.97
CA ASN A 29 -67.78 -32.13 6.79
C ASN A 29 -68.24 -33.47 7.41
N SER A 30 -69.50 -33.84 7.17
CA SER A 30 -70.11 -35.05 7.74
C SER A 30 -70.77 -35.88 6.65
N ILE A 31 -70.70 -37.21 6.82
CA ILE A 31 -71.42 -38.16 5.97
C ILE A 31 -72.61 -38.73 6.74
N GLU A 32 -73.77 -38.75 6.11
CA GLU A 32 -74.96 -39.42 6.61
C GLU A 32 -75.10 -40.74 5.87
N VAL A 33 -75.16 -41.85 6.61
CA VAL A 33 -75.22 -43.20 6.07
C VAL A 33 -76.52 -43.85 6.52
N VAL A 34 -77.29 -44.37 5.57
CA VAL A 34 -78.52 -45.13 5.82
C VAL A 34 -78.31 -46.55 5.31
N ALA A 35 -78.35 -47.51 6.23
CA ALA A 35 -78.09 -48.92 5.98
C ALA A 35 -78.76 -49.81 7.04
N ASP A 36 -78.92 -51.10 6.75
CA ASP A 36 -79.22 -52.09 7.80
C ASP A 36 -78.00 -52.31 8.72
N PRO A 37 -78.18 -52.92 9.92
CA PRO A 37 -77.11 -53.03 10.90
C PRO A 37 -75.84 -53.74 10.39
N GLU A 38 -75.98 -54.81 9.62
CA GLU A 38 -74.81 -55.56 9.12
C GLU A 38 -74.08 -54.79 8.00
N ALA A 39 -74.84 -54.09 7.17
CA ALA A 39 -74.30 -53.21 6.14
C ALA A 39 -73.58 -51.99 6.74
N MET A 40 -74.12 -51.43 7.83
CA MET A 40 -73.52 -50.32 8.56
C MET A 40 -72.17 -50.70 9.15
N ASP A 41 -72.08 -51.83 9.85
CA ASP A 41 -70.82 -52.28 10.47
C ASP A 41 -69.70 -52.46 9.43
N ARG A 42 -70.01 -53.10 8.29
CA ARG A 42 -69.06 -53.26 7.18
C ARG A 42 -68.64 -51.92 6.58
N PHE A 43 -69.56 -50.98 6.44
CA PHE A 43 -69.23 -49.67 5.89
C PHE A 43 -68.36 -48.85 6.86
N VAL A 44 -68.63 -48.94 8.17
CA VAL A 44 -67.79 -48.33 9.20
C VAL A 44 -66.37 -48.89 9.16
N ASP A 45 -66.20 -50.21 9.04
CA ASP A 45 -64.86 -50.82 8.90
C ASP A 45 -64.09 -50.29 7.69
N ILE A 46 -64.76 -50.10 6.54
CA ILE A 46 -64.15 -49.51 5.33
C ILE A 46 -63.78 -48.05 5.56
N ILE A 47 -64.65 -47.28 6.21
CA ILE A 47 -64.39 -45.88 6.53
C ILE A 47 -63.20 -45.77 7.49
N ASP A 48 -63.14 -46.61 8.52
CA ASP A 48 -62.02 -46.67 9.46
C ASP A 48 -60.71 -47.05 8.75
N GLU A 49 -60.75 -48.01 7.82
CA GLU A 49 -59.58 -48.38 7.02
C GLU A 49 -59.11 -47.24 6.12
N LEU A 50 -60.04 -46.54 5.45
CA LEU A 50 -59.74 -45.38 4.61
C LEU A 50 -59.23 -44.17 5.42
N GLN A 51 -59.78 -43.94 6.62
CA GLN A 51 -59.30 -42.90 7.52
C GLN A 51 -57.87 -43.20 8.00
N ARG A 52 -57.56 -44.47 8.31
CA ARG A 52 -56.18 -44.89 8.62
C ARG A 52 -55.23 -44.69 7.44
N GLN A 53 -55.71 -44.81 6.20
CA GLN A 53 -54.93 -44.58 4.97
C GLN A 53 -54.77 -43.12 4.55
N THR A 54 -55.57 -42.19 5.08
CA THR A 54 -55.55 -40.78 4.67
C THR A 54 -54.55 -39.94 5.47
N GLY A 55 -53.99 -40.51 6.55
CA GLY A 55 -52.97 -39.88 7.38
C GLY A 55 -53.47 -38.62 8.11
N PRO A 56 -52.74 -38.14 9.12
CA PRO A 56 -53.04 -36.85 9.73
C PRO A 56 -52.90 -35.70 8.71
N ALA A 57 -53.70 -34.64 8.89
CA ALA A 57 -53.62 -33.43 8.08
C ALA A 57 -52.22 -32.78 8.17
N ARG A 58 -51.85 -32.00 7.14
CA ARG A 58 -50.64 -31.18 7.19
C ARG A 58 -50.85 -30.04 8.19
N ASP A 59 -49.91 -29.86 9.10
CA ASP A 59 -49.75 -28.61 9.83
C ASP A 59 -48.84 -27.67 9.02
N VAL A 60 -48.99 -26.37 9.21
CA VAL A 60 -48.14 -25.36 8.58
C VAL A 60 -47.28 -24.68 9.64
N ARG A 61 -45.97 -24.64 9.42
CA ARG A 61 -45.02 -23.92 10.28
C ARG A 61 -44.08 -23.08 9.43
N MET A 62 -43.67 -21.94 9.99
CA MET A 62 -42.64 -21.09 9.43
C MET A 62 -41.31 -21.38 10.13
N ILE A 63 -40.26 -21.59 9.35
CA ILE A 63 -38.90 -21.80 9.86
C ILE A 63 -38.02 -20.67 9.33
N GLU A 64 -37.43 -19.89 10.23
CA GLU A 64 -36.52 -18.79 9.88
C GLU A 64 -35.11 -19.33 9.65
N LEU A 65 -34.45 -18.88 8.58
CA LEU A 65 -33.06 -19.21 8.26
C LEU A 65 -32.14 -18.04 8.61
N ARG A 66 -30.99 -18.33 9.22
CA ARG A 66 -30.04 -17.29 9.65
C ARG A 66 -28.90 -17.07 8.66
N PHE A 67 -28.45 -18.12 8.00
CA PHE A 67 -27.22 -18.12 7.21
C PHE A 67 -27.46 -18.62 5.79
N ALA A 68 -28.22 -19.71 5.62
CA ALA A 68 -28.50 -20.32 4.33
C ALA A 68 -29.55 -19.54 3.53
N GLN A 69 -29.43 -19.56 2.20
CA GLN A 69 -30.42 -18.97 1.30
C GLN A 69 -31.63 -19.89 1.15
N VAL A 70 -32.82 -19.33 1.30
CA VAL A 70 -34.09 -20.06 1.25
C VAL A 70 -34.24 -20.95 0.00
N GLY A 71 -33.81 -20.49 -1.18
CA GLY A 71 -33.93 -21.26 -2.43
C GLY A 71 -33.02 -22.50 -2.48
N GLU A 72 -31.81 -22.42 -1.93
CA GLU A 72 -30.87 -23.55 -1.86
C GLU A 72 -31.37 -24.61 -0.89
N VAL A 73 -31.87 -24.16 0.27
CA VAL A 73 -32.42 -25.07 1.28
C VAL A 73 -33.65 -25.80 0.75
N ILE A 74 -34.59 -25.11 0.09
CA ILE A 74 -35.78 -25.75 -0.49
C ILE A 74 -35.41 -26.78 -1.54
N SER A 75 -34.50 -26.45 -2.46
CA SER A 75 -34.06 -27.39 -3.51
C SER A 75 -33.51 -28.68 -2.92
N PHE A 76 -32.72 -28.58 -1.85
CA PHE A 76 -32.17 -29.73 -1.14
C PHE A 76 -33.25 -30.52 -0.39
N LEU A 77 -34.21 -29.85 0.25
CA LEU A 77 -35.32 -30.51 0.95
C LEU A 77 -36.20 -31.29 -0.03
N GLU A 78 -36.52 -30.72 -1.19
CA GLU A 78 -37.29 -31.38 -2.25
C GLU A 78 -36.57 -32.62 -2.78
N GLU A 79 -35.27 -32.52 -3.04
CA GLU A 79 -34.44 -33.65 -3.47
C GLU A 79 -34.41 -34.75 -2.41
N MET A 80 -34.27 -34.39 -1.13
CA MET A 80 -34.24 -35.35 -0.02
C MET A 80 -35.57 -36.09 0.13
N VAL A 81 -36.71 -35.38 -0.02
CA VAL A 81 -38.06 -35.97 -0.01
C VAL A 81 -38.27 -36.89 -1.21
N ALA A 82 -37.73 -36.53 -2.38
CA ALA A 82 -37.79 -37.38 -3.56
C ALA A 82 -36.93 -38.66 -3.41
N ALA A 83 -35.77 -38.54 -2.74
CA ALA A 83 -34.79 -39.62 -2.58
C ALA A 83 -35.09 -40.57 -1.40
N SER A 84 -35.80 -40.11 -0.37
CA SER A 84 -36.01 -40.87 0.86
C SER A 84 -37.45 -41.33 1.04
N GLU A 85 -37.69 -42.64 0.91
CA GLU A 85 -38.98 -43.26 1.25
C GLU A 85 -39.38 -43.08 2.73
N SER A 86 -38.41 -42.85 3.62
CA SER A 86 -38.64 -42.61 5.05
C SER A 86 -39.32 -41.26 5.35
N LEU A 87 -39.19 -40.27 4.45
CA LEU A 87 -39.91 -38.99 4.52
C LEU A 87 -41.32 -39.10 3.91
N ARG A 88 -41.56 -40.12 3.08
CA ARG A 88 -42.86 -40.49 2.52
C ARG A 88 -43.56 -41.45 3.48
N ILE A 89 -44.23 -40.91 4.50
CA ILE A 89 -45.03 -41.73 5.41
C ILE A 89 -46.10 -42.47 4.60
N GLN A 90 -46.22 -43.77 4.81
CA GLN A 90 -47.20 -44.63 4.17
C GLN A 90 -48.62 -44.13 4.48
N GLY A 91 -49.26 -43.49 3.49
CA GLY A 91 -50.64 -42.98 3.61
C GLY A 91 -50.78 -41.50 3.99
N GLY A 92 -49.76 -40.66 3.80
CA GLY A 92 -49.87 -39.20 4.01
C GLY A 92 -49.48 -38.38 2.78
N PRO A 93 -49.97 -37.13 2.63
CA PRO A 93 -49.52 -36.24 1.56
C PRO A 93 -48.07 -35.78 1.81
N ASP A 94 -47.24 -35.73 0.76
CA ASP A 94 -45.82 -35.31 0.83
C ASP A 94 -45.68 -33.91 1.45
N PRO A 95 -44.55 -33.57 2.12
CA PRO A 95 -44.34 -32.21 2.61
C PRO A 95 -44.24 -31.21 1.44
N VAL A 96 -44.72 -29.98 1.66
CA VAL A 96 -44.61 -28.87 0.70
C VAL A 96 -43.81 -27.73 1.34
N PHE A 97 -42.94 -27.13 0.55
CA PHE A 97 -42.05 -26.05 0.96
C PHE A 97 -42.30 -24.82 0.09
N GLU A 98 -42.51 -23.66 0.71
CA GLU A 98 -42.64 -22.38 -0.01
C GLU A 98 -41.64 -21.36 0.54
N PRO A 99 -40.92 -20.64 -0.34
CA PRO A 99 -39.99 -19.60 0.09
C PRO A 99 -40.73 -18.32 0.47
N ILE A 100 -40.37 -17.76 1.62
CA ILE A 100 -40.69 -16.38 1.99
C ILE A 100 -39.40 -15.57 1.91
N GLU A 101 -39.10 -15.06 0.70
CA GLU A 101 -37.85 -14.36 0.41
C GLU A 101 -37.65 -13.10 1.28
N SER A 102 -38.73 -12.39 1.60
CA SER A 102 -38.67 -11.14 2.38
C SER A 102 -38.13 -11.32 3.79
N THR A 103 -38.30 -12.50 4.38
CA THR A 103 -37.84 -12.81 5.75
C THR A 103 -36.79 -13.92 5.76
N ASN A 104 -36.30 -14.35 4.59
CA ASN A 104 -35.44 -15.53 4.42
C ASN A 104 -35.95 -16.73 5.25
N SER A 105 -37.23 -17.05 5.10
CA SER A 105 -37.91 -18.10 5.88
C SER A 105 -38.55 -19.12 4.95
N ILE A 106 -38.70 -20.36 5.42
CA ILE A 106 -39.41 -21.41 4.69
C ILE A 106 -40.76 -21.63 5.36
N LEU A 107 -41.83 -21.57 4.58
CA LEU A 107 -43.13 -22.06 5.00
C LEU A 107 -43.21 -23.56 4.67
N VAL A 108 -43.39 -24.37 5.70
CA VAL A 108 -43.40 -25.84 5.59
C VAL A 108 -44.80 -26.33 5.92
N ALA A 109 -45.42 -27.06 5.01
CA ALA A 109 -46.67 -27.78 5.23
C ALA A 109 -46.41 -29.29 5.25
N ALA A 110 -46.42 -29.90 6.43
CA ALA A 110 -46.01 -31.30 6.63
C ALA A 110 -46.78 -31.96 7.78
N GLN A 111 -46.65 -33.27 7.95
CA GLN A 111 -47.21 -33.97 9.11
C GLN A 111 -46.38 -33.71 10.38
N PRO A 112 -46.96 -33.78 11.59
CA PRO A 112 -46.24 -33.57 12.85
C PRO A 112 -44.97 -34.42 13.02
N THR A 113 -44.99 -35.65 12.51
CA THR A 113 -43.85 -36.58 12.52
C THR A 113 -42.74 -36.19 11.52
N GLN A 114 -43.10 -35.58 10.39
CA GLN A 114 -42.13 -35.09 9.38
C GLN A 114 -41.45 -33.80 9.85
N PHE A 115 -42.16 -32.95 10.62
CA PHE A 115 -41.61 -31.69 11.12
C PHE A 115 -40.32 -31.87 11.93
N ALA A 116 -40.25 -32.88 12.79
CA ALA A 116 -39.05 -33.12 13.59
C ALA A 116 -37.81 -33.40 12.72
N ILE A 117 -37.99 -34.10 11.60
CA ILE A 117 -36.90 -34.43 10.66
C ILE A 117 -36.55 -33.20 9.82
N ILE A 118 -37.55 -32.48 9.31
CA ILE A 118 -37.38 -31.28 8.50
C ILE A 118 -36.66 -30.19 9.32
N GLU A 119 -37.08 -29.95 10.56
CA GLU A 119 -36.44 -28.96 11.46
C GLU A 119 -34.97 -29.29 11.71
N GLN A 120 -34.64 -30.57 11.97
CA GLN A 120 -33.24 -31.00 12.13
C GLN A 120 -32.42 -30.83 10.84
N LEU A 121 -33.01 -31.15 9.69
CA LEU A 121 -32.32 -31.03 8.41
C LEU A 121 -32.05 -29.56 8.07
N VAL A 122 -33.07 -28.70 8.20
CA VAL A 122 -32.92 -27.25 8.03
C VAL A 122 -31.87 -26.70 8.98
N GLN A 123 -31.89 -27.09 10.26
CA GLN A 123 -30.89 -26.65 11.23
C GLN A 123 -29.47 -27.11 10.85
N SER A 124 -29.32 -28.32 10.31
CA SER A 124 -28.02 -28.82 9.85
C SER A 124 -27.48 -28.02 8.66
N ILE A 125 -28.33 -27.69 7.69
CA ILE A 125 -27.96 -26.93 6.49
C ILE A 125 -27.66 -25.47 6.84
N ASP A 126 -28.52 -24.84 7.66
CA ASP A 126 -28.34 -23.45 8.08
C ASP A 126 -27.04 -23.27 8.90
N ASN A 127 -26.67 -24.27 9.71
CA ASN A 127 -25.41 -24.24 10.45
C ASN A 127 -24.18 -24.61 9.60
N GLN A 128 -24.32 -25.47 8.59
CA GLN A 128 -23.21 -25.88 7.72
C GLN A 128 -22.61 -24.69 6.94
N GLN A 129 -23.40 -23.67 6.59
CA GLN A 129 -22.86 -22.47 5.92
C GLN A 129 -21.99 -21.58 6.84
N THR A 130 -22.01 -21.79 8.15
CA THR A 130 -21.07 -21.12 9.08
C THR A 130 -19.66 -21.70 8.99
N VAL A 131 -19.52 -22.93 8.47
CA VAL A 131 -18.23 -23.63 8.34
C VAL A 131 -17.51 -23.22 7.05
N ASP A 132 -18.25 -22.80 6.03
CA ASP A 132 -17.71 -22.47 4.70
C ASP A 132 -17.46 -20.97 4.45
N ARG A 133 -17.95 -20.08 5.31
CA ARG A 133 -17.60 -18.65 5.20
C ARG A 133 -16.31 -18.36 5.96
N PRO A 134 -15.23 -17.99 5.26
CA PRO A 134 -13.97 -17.75 5.93
C PRO A 134 -14.08 -16.53 6.86
N PRO A 135 -13.39 -16.54 8.02
CA PRO A 135 -13.46 -15.46 8.98
C PRO A 135 -13.12 -14.12 8.34
N LEU A 136 -13.95 -13.11 8.64
CA LEU A 136 -13.74 -11.74 8.18
C LEU A 136 -12.87 -10.97 9.18
N ARG A 137 -11.85 -10.27 8.66
CA ARG A 137 -10.95 -9.41 9.42
C ARG A 137 -10.91 -8.03 8.78
N ILE A 138 -11.00 -7.01 9.63
CA ILE A 138 -10.91 -5.60 9.24
C ILE A 138 -9.53 -5.11 9.67
N MET A 139 -8.75 -4.57 8.74
CA MET A 139 -7.34 -4.24 8.94
C MET A 139 -7.07 -2.83 8.44
N ARG A 140 -6.70 -1.92 9.33
CA ARG A 140 -6.45 -0.52 8.96
C ARG A 140 -5.03 -0.38 8.40
N LEU A 141 -4.89 0.41 7.34
CA LEU A 141 -3.60 0.72 6.72
C LEU A 141 -3.16 2.14 7.06
N GLU A 142 -1.88 2.32 7.38
CA GLU A 142 -1.33 3.59 7.85
C GLU A 142 -0.66 4.43 6.75
N ALA A 143 0.12 3.84 5.82
CA ALA A 143 0.71 4.61 4.70
C ALA A 143 0.34 4.11 3.30
N THR A 144 0.00 2.83 3.14
CA THR A 144 -0.35 2.29 1.81
C THR A 144 -1.84 2.46 1.54
N GLU A 145 -2.20 2.77 0.29
CA GLU A 145 -3.60 2.83 -0.13
C GLU A 145 -4.24 1.44 -0.12
N ALA A 146 -5.36 1.32 0.60
CA ALA A 146 -6.11 0.08 0.72
C ALA A 146 -6.57 -0.47 -0.63
N ALA A 147 -6.99 0.40 -1.56
CA ALA A 147 -7.44 0.01 -2.88
C ALA A 147 -6.33 -0.68 -3.69
N SER A 148 -5.13 -0.09 -3.70
CA SER A 148 -3.97 -0.62 -4.39
C SER A 148 -3.51 -1.95 -3.79
N LEU A 149 -3.47 -2.06 -2.45
CA LEU A 149 -3.09 -3.30 -1.78
C LEU A 149 -4.13 -4.42 -1.99
N ALA A 150 -5.42 -4.10 -1.90
CA ALA A 150 -6.50 -5.06 -2.15
C ALA A 150 -6.43 -5.64 -3.56
N GLN A 151 -6.13 -4.81 -4.56
CA GLN A 151 -5.97 -5.27 -5.95
C GLN A 151 -4.80 -6.26 -6.07
N VAL A 152 -3.62 -5.92 -5.53
CA VAL A 152 -2.43 -6.78 -5.60
C VAL A 152 -2.67 -8.11 -4.89
N LEU A 153 -3.26 -8.09 -3.69
CA LEU A 153 -3.58 -9.31 -2.94
C LEU A 153 -4.58 -10.17 -3.70
N SER A 154 -5.68 -9.58 -4.20
CA SER A 154 -6.69 -10.31 -4.98
C SER A 154 -6.07 -10.98 -6.21
N GLU A 155 -5.28 -10.24 -7.00
CA GLU A 155 -4.61 -10.78 -8.19
C GLU A 155 -3.62 -11.91 -7.84
N SER A 156 -2.94 -11.83 -6.69
CA SER A 156 -2.03 -12.87 -6.23
C SER A 156 -2.77 -14.16 -5.89
N PHE A 157 -3.84 -14.06 -5.08
CA PHE A 157 -4.61 -15.23 -4.64
C PHE A 157 -5.49 -15.83 -5.75
N ASP A 158 -5.88 -15.05 -6.76
CA ASP A 158 -6.61 -15.51 -7.94
C ASP A 158 -5.75 -16.32 -8.92
N ARG A 159 -4.42 -16.14 -8.89
CA ARG A 159 -3.48 -16.92 -9.72
C ARG A 159 -3.27 -18.35 -9.24
N ARG A 160 -3.77 -18.72 -8.06
CA ARG A 160 -3.66 -20.08 -7.51
C ARG A 160 -4.50 -21.08 -8.31
N ALA A 161 -4.15 -22.36 -8.20
CA ALA A 161 -4.88 -23.44 -8.86
C ALA A 161 -6.36 -23.43 -8.44
N VAL A 162 -7.27 -23.82 -9.34
CA VAL A 162 -8.73 -23.83 -9.09
C VAL A 162 -9.07 -24.64 -7.84
N GLU A 163 -8.43 -25.80 -7.66
CA GLU A 163 -8.62 -26.67 -6.49
C GLU A 163 -8.17 -25.99 -5.19
N GLU A 164 -7.05 -25.26 -5.22
CA GLU A 164 -6.54 -24.54 -4.05
C GLU A 164 -7.42 -23.35 -3.69
N ARG A 165 -7.99 -22.65 -4.68
CA ARG A 165 -8.94 -21.56 -4.47
C ARG A 165 -10.27 -22.06 -3.87
N ALA A 166 -10.70 -23.26 -4.23
CA ALA A 166 -11.88 -23.89 -3.64
C ALA A 166 -11.62 -24.35 -2.19
N GLN A 167 -10.44 -24.88 -1.89
CA GLN A 167 -10.08 -25.34 -0.54
C GLN A 167 -9.73 -24.19 0.42
N LYS A 168 -9.10 -23.12 -0.09
CA LYS A 168 -8.62 -21.98 0.70
C LYS A 168 -9.10 -20.67 0.05
N PRO A 169 -10.41 -20.39 0.08
CA PRO A 169 -10.98 -19.17 -0.48
C PRO A 169 -10.42 -17.93 0.23
N VAL A 170 -10.18 -16.89 -0.56
CA VAL A 170 -9.70 -15.58 -0.12
C VAL A 170 -10.44 -14.52 -0.93
N GLU A 171 -11.12 -13.61 -0.25
CA GLU A 171 -11.72 -12.39 -0.80
C GLU A 171 -11.11 -11.18 -0.08
N VAL A 172 -10.64 -10.21 -0.85
CA VAL A 172 -10.05 -8.97 -0.33
C VAL A 172 -10.79 -7.79 -0.92
N ARG A 173 -11.25 -6.88 -0.06
CA ARG A 173 -11.93 -5.64 -0.44
C ARG A 173 -11.26 -4.46 0.27
N ALA A 174 -11.39 -3.28 -0.31
CA ALA A 174 -10.93 -2.05 0.30
C ALA A 174 -12.11 -1.12 0.59
N ASP A 175 -12.13 -0.55 1.79
CA ASP A 175 -12.87 0.67 2.07
C ASP A 175 -11.92 1.86 1.89
N VAL A 176 -12.16 2.61 0.82
CA VAL A 176 -11.35 3.77 0.44
C VAL A 176 -11.56 4.94 1.40
N ALA A 177 -12.77 5.08 1.97
CA ALA A 177 -13.09 6.20 2.85
C ALA A 177 -12.35 6.10 4.19
N THR A 178 -12.17 4.88 4.71
CA THR A 178 -11.46 4.63 5.97
C THR A 178 -10.05 4.07 5.80
N ASN A 179 -9.56 3.97 4.56
CA ASN A 179 -8.29 3.31 4.19
C ASN A 179 -8.10 1.97 4.91
N THR A 180 -9.10 1.09 4.79
CA THR A 180 -9.17 -0.17 5.53
C THR A 180 -9.31 -1.34 4.56
N LEU A 181 -8.57 -2.41 4.82
CA LEU A 181 -8.66 -3.69 4.12
C LEU A 181 -9.68 -4.57 4.84
N ILE A 182 -10.67 -5.08 4.10
CA ILE A 182 -11.65 -6.05 4.58
C ILE A 182 -11.30 -7.39 3.92
N VAL A 183 -10.84 -8.34 4.72
CA VAL A 183 -10.35 -9.64 4.25
C VAL A 183 -11.25 -10.75 4.78
N SER A 184 -11.78 -11.58 3.90
CA SER A 184 -12.37 -12.87 4.25
C SER A 184 -11.47 -13.96 3.67
N ALA A 185 -10.79 -14.71 4.53
CA ALA A 185 -9.82 -15.72 4.08
C ALA A 185 -9.84 -16.95 4.97
N HIS A 186 -9.50 -18.11 4.39
CA HIS A 186 -9.36 -19.36 5.15
C HIS A 186 -8.41 -19.16 6.35
N PRO A 187 -8.68 -19.76 7.53
CA PRO A 187 -7.88 -19.56 8.74
C PRO A 187 -6.37 -19.81 8.59
N ASP A 188 -5.97 -20.68 7.65
CA ASP A 188 -4.56 -20.95 7.34
C ASP A 188 -3.86 -19.82 6.56
N VAL A 189 -4.61 -19.04 5.78
CA VAL A 189 -4.08 -17.99 4.88
C VAL A 189 -4.21 -16.61 5.51
N LEU A 190 -5.21 -16.41 6.37
CA LEU A 190 -5.43 -15.15 7.08
C LEU A 190 -4.17 -14.63 7.82
N PRO A 191 -3.38 -15.47 8.52
CA PRO A 191 -2.17 -15.00 9.22
C PRO A 191 -1.10 -14.48 8.27
N GLU A 192 -0.98 -15.04 7.07
CA GLU A 192 -0.03 -14.59 6.04
C GLU A 192 -0.42 -13.19 5.51
N ILE A 193 -1.70 -12.97 5.23
CA ILE A 193 -2.20 -11.64 4.83
C ILE A 193 -1.97 -10.63 5.96
N GLN A 194 -2.15 -11.07 7.21
CA GLN A 194 -1.92 -10.22 8.37
C GLN A 194 -0.46 -9.82 8.54
N SER A 195 0.50 -10.74 8.41
CA SER A 195 1.91 -10.37 8.50
C SER A 195 2.31 -9.35 7.42
N ILE A 196 1.80 -9.48 6.19
CA ILE A 196 2.08 -8.51 5.11
C ILE A 196 1.57 -7.12 5.48
N VAL A 197 0.34 -7.02 6.00
CA VAL A 197 -0.26 -5.74 6.41
C VAL A 197 0.49 -5.14 7.60
N ASP A 198 0.85 -5.96 8.59
CA ASP A 198 1.56 -5.53 9.79
C ASP A 198 2.98 -5.02 9.44
N GLU A 199 3.73 -5.73 8.59
CA GLU A 199 5.05 -5.30 8.10
C GLU A 199 4.99 -3.96 7.36
N LEU A 200 3.98 -3.76 6.49
CA LEU A 200 3.78 -2.51 5.76
C LEU A 200 3.45 -1.35 6.70
N ASN A 201 2.62 -1.59 7.72
CA ASN A 201 2.31 -0.59 8.74
C ASN A 201 3.54 -0.28 9.60
N GLU A 202 4.33 -1.27 10.01
CA GLU A 202 5.57 -1.04 10.76
C GLU A 202 6.55 -0.15 9.99
N GLN A 203 6.81 -0.45 8.70
CA GLN A 203 7.65 0.39 7.82
C GLN A 203 7.18 1.85 7.77
N SER A 204 5.87 2.06 7.85
CA SER A 204 5.24 3.38 7.85
C SER A 204 5.45 4.14 9.15
N ARG A 205 5.37 3.45 10.29
CA ARG A 205 5.58 4.05 11.61
C ARG A 205 7.01 4.56 11.78
N PHE A 206 8.00 3.86 11.24
CA PHE A 206 9.39 4.36 11.20
C PHE A 206 9.56 5.65 10.41
N SER A 207 8.62 5.99 9.51
CA SER A 207 8.68 7.19 8.67
C SER A 207 8.00 8.42 9.28
N ASN A 208 6.94 8.23 10.09
CA ASN A 208 6.12 9.33 10.63
C ASN A 208 6.15 9.48 12.17
N GLU A 209 6.29 8.39 12.94
CA GLU A 209 6.41 8.46 14.40
C GLU A 209 7.90 8.52 14.78
N GLY A 210 8.37 9.71 15.14
CA GLY A 210 9.76 9.94 15.55
C GLY A 210 10.48 11.04 14.79
N ARG A 211 9.79 11.78 13.90
CA ARG A 211 10.34 13.00 13.31
C ARG A 211 10.46 14.07 14.39
N GLU A 212 11.65 14.58 14.60
CA GLU A 212 11.94 15.62 15.57
C GLU A 212 12.55 16.82 14.86
N ILE A 213 12.21 18.02 15.32
CA ILE A 213 12.86 19.24 14.87
C ILE A 213 13.98 19.56 15.86
N ARG A 214 15.22 19.61 15.37
CA ARG A 214 16.38 19.96 16.19
C ARG A 214 17.11 21.17 15.60
N ILE A 215 17.49 22.09 16.48
CA ILE A 215 18.21 23.31 16.12
C ILE A 215 19.68 23.11 16.49
N PHE A 216 20.55 23.28 15.51
CA PHE A 216 22.00 23.19 15.65
C PHE A 216 22.61 24.59 15.51
N PRO A 217 23.02 25.24 16.61
CA PRO A 217 23.73 26.51 16.53
C PRO A 217 25.13 26.26 15.95
N LEU A 218 25.53 27.05 14.95
CA LEU A 218 26.83 26.95 14.30
C LEU A 218 27.81 27.98 14.87
N ARG A 219 29.08 27.61 14.96
CA ARG A 219 30.15 28.46 15.52
C ARG A 219 31.02 29.10 14.45
N VAL A 220 31.32 28.38 13.38
CA VAL A 220 32.32 28.81 12.38
C VAL A 220 31.69 28.90 11.00
N ALA A 221 30.93 27.89 10.58
CA ALA A 221 30.28 27.88 9.28
C ALA A 221 29.06 28.81 9.25
N ARG A 222 28.77 29.35 8.05
CA ARG A 222 27.52 30.08 7.80
C ARG A 222 26.39 29.08 7.60
N ALA A 223 25.27 29.27 8.30
CA ALA A 223 24.12 28.37 8.24
C ALA A 223 23.57 28.21 6.82
N GLU A 224 23.56 29.27 6.01
CA GLU A 224 23.09 29.23 4.62
C GLU A 224 23.92 28.27 3.75
N ASP A 225 25.25 28.42 3.79
CA ASP A 225 26.18 27.59 3.01
C ASP A 225 26.11 26.12 3.45
N LEU A 226 26.02 25.89 4.76
CA LEU A 226 25.96 24.55 5.31
C LEU A 226 24.61 23.88 5.03
N ALA A 227 23.49 24.62 5.09
CA ALA A 227 22.17 24.11 4.72
C ALA A 227 22.14 23.67 3.24
N MET A 228 22.70 24.48 2.34
CA MET A 228 22.80 24.12 0.92
C MET A 228 23.63 22.86 0.70
N THR A 229 24.79 22.78 1.35
CA THR A 229 25.69 21.62 1.25
C THR A 229 25.00 20.35 1.75
N ILE A 230 24.29 20.42 2.87
CA ILE A 230 23.61 19.26 3.43
C ILE A 230 22.38 18.85 2.59
N ASP A 231 21.62 19.81 2.07
CA ASP A 231 20.50 19.51 1.19
C ASP A 231 20.94 18.79 -0.10
N GLN A 232 22.14 19.12 -0.61
CA GLN A 232 22.77 18.41 -1.73
C GLN A 232 23.23 16.99 -1.38
N MET A 233 23.64 16.73 -0.13
CA MET A 233 24.00 15.38 0.34
C MET A 233 22.77 14.49 0.53
N PHE A 234 21.61 15.08 0.82
CA PHE A 234 20.34 14.38 1.00
C PHE A 234 19.28 14.86 -0.01
N PRO A 235 19.50 14.61 -1.31
CA PRO A 235 18.57 15.04 -2.35
C PRO A 235 17.24 14.29 -2.23
N GLU A 236 16.20 14.85 -2.85
CA GLU A 236 14.90 14.20 -2.90
C GLU A 236 15.02 12.86 -3.68
N PRO A 237 14.47 11.75 -3.16
CA PRO A 237 14.53 10.46 -3.85
C PRO A 237 14.01 10.56 -5.30
N PRO A 238 14.70 9.94 -6.27
CA PRO A 238 14.32 10.02 -7.67
C PRO A 238 12.92 9.43 -7.89
N MET A 239 12.18 10.00 -8.84
CA MET A 239 10.86 9.48 -9.20
C MET A 239 11.01 8.07 -9.79
N PRO A 240 10.33 7.04 -9.25
CA PRO A 240 10.30 5.72 -9.87
C PRO A 240 9.48 5.76 -11.16
N TYR A 241 9.90 4.99 -12.17
CA TYR A 241 9.20 4.86 -13.44
C TYR A 241 8.88 3.39 -13.73
N ASP A 242 7.78 3.13 -14.45
CA ASP A 242 7.48 1.81 -14.98
C ASP A 242 8.38 1.45 -16.18
N ASN A 243 8.32 0.20 -16.65
CA ASN A 243 9.04 -0.26 -17.85
C ASN A 243 8.66 0.49 -19.15
N ARG A 244 7.61 1.31 -19.12
CA ARG A 244 7.11 2.13 -20.22
C ARG A 244 7.41 3.63 -20.04
N GLY A 245 8.20 3.99 -19.03
CA GLY A 245 8.62 5.36 -18.73
C GLY A 245 7.56 6.24 -18.05
N ARG A 246 6.51 5.66 -17.45
CA ARG A 246 5.48 6.41 -16.71
C ARG A 246 5.88 6.58 -15.24
N PRO A 247 5.73 7.77 -14.66
CA PRO A 247 6.08 8.00 -13.25
C PRO A 247 5.13 7.24 -12.32
N LEU A 248 5.67 6.71 -11.22
CA LEU A 248 4.96 5.99 -10.16
C LEU A 248 5.07 6.77 -8.83
N PRO A 249 4.24 7.82 -8.61
CA PRO A 249 4.33 8.66 -7.42
C PRO A 249 4.14 7.90 -6.11
N HIS A 250 3.24 6.91 -6.10
CA HIS A 250 2.90 6.10 -4.92
C HIS A 250 4.06 5.21 -4.44
N LEU A 251 5.10 5.00 -5.26
CA LEU A 251 6.30 4.23 -4.90
C LEU A 251 7.49 5.13 -4.52
N ARG A 252 7.32 6.46 -4.60
CA ARG A 252 8.39 7.39 -4.25
C ARG A 252 8.61 7.36 -2.74
N GLN A 253 9.82 7.06 -2.32
CA GLN A 253 10.20 7.20 -0.92
C GLN A 253 10.09 8.67 -0.50
N PRO A 254 9.53 8.98 0.68
CA PRO A 254 9.48 10.34 1.17
C PRO A 254 10.90 10.86 1.44
N LYS A 255 11.14 12.15 1.22
CA LYS A 255 12.39 12.78 1.64
C LYS A 255 12.46 12.75 3.16
N GLU A 256 13.49 12.12 3.69
CA GLU A 256 13.56 11.86 5.14
C GLU A 256 14.13 13.04 5.93
N ILE A 257 15.04 13.83 5.34
CA ILE A 257 15.73 14.93 6.02
C ILE A 257 15.37 16.26 5.35
N PHE A 258 14.90 17.24 6.13
CA PHE A 258 14.73 18.61 5.68
C PHE A 258 15.64 19.53 6.50
N VAL A 259 16.38 20.39 5.81
CA VAL A 259 17.31 21.33 6.45
C VAL A 259 16.95 22.75 6.02
N ARG A 260 16.92 23.66 6.99
CA ARG A 260 16.76 25.10 6.75
C ARG A 260 17.78 25.88 7.57
N ALA A 261 18.23 27.01 7.05
CA ALA A 261 19.08 27.94 7.78
C ALA A 261 18.24 29.04 8.42
N ASP A 262 18.57 29.42 9.64
CA ASP A 262 18.21 30.72 10.22
C ASP A 262 19.46 31.60 10.25
N ALA A 263 19.52 32.56 9.33
CA ALA A 263 20.62 33.50 9.19
C ALA A 263 20.73 34.47 10.39
N THR A 264 19.64 34.73 11.11
CA THR A 264 19.62 35.68 12.23
C THR A 264 20.36 35.13 13.44
N THR A 265 20.19 33.84 13.69
CA THR A 265 20.80 33.13 14.82
C THR A 265 22.01 32.29 14.43
N ASN A 266 22.36 32.27 13.14
CA ASN A 266 23.35 31.38 12.53
C ASN A 266 23.16 29.91 12.97
N SER A 267 21.95 29.40 12.81
CA SER A 267 21.59 28.05 13.22
C SER A 267 20.97 27.24 12.08
N LEU A 268 21.15 25.92 12.13
CA LEU A 268 20.49 24.97 11.24
C LEU A 268 19.30 24.34 11.93
N ILE A 269 18.14 24.44 11.29
CA ILE A 269 16.91 23.79 11.71
C ILE A 269 16.76 22.53 10.87
N VAL A 270 16.74 21.38 11.52
CA VAL A 270 16.70 20.07 10.88
C VAL A 270 15.45 19.33 11.34
N ASP A 271 14.66 18.87 10.38
CA ASP A 271 13.52 17.98 10.62
C ASP A 271 13.81 16.62 9.98
N ALA A 272 13.98 15.60 10.84
CA ALA A 272 14.31 14.25 10.44
C ALA A 272 13.86 13.22 11.50
N PRO A 273 13.74 11.93 11.14
CA PRO A 273 13.53 10.86 12.11
C PRO A 273 14.63 10.83 13.19
N SER A 274 14.26 10.55 14.43
CA SER A 274 15.11 10.58 15.62
C SER A 274 16.35 9.68 15.48
N GLN A 275 16.19 8.51 14.84
CA GLN A 275 17.30 7.60 14.52
C GLN A 275 18.35 8.23 13.58
N ARG A 276 17.90 9.05 12.62
CA ARG A 276 18.78 9.75 11.65
C ARG A 276 19.43 10.98 12.27
N LEU A 277 18.73 11.68 13.17
CA LEU A 277 19.27 12.86 13.87
C LEU A 277 20.52 12.56 14.69
N ALA A 278 20.60 11.37 15.31
CA ALA A 278 21.76 10.98 16.13
C ALA A 278 23.09 10.98 15.33
N GLY A 279 23.07 10.48 14.08
CA GLY A 279 24.23 10.54 13.19
C GLY A 279 24.43 11.92 12.55
N PHE A 280 23.35 12.68 12.39
CA PHE A 280 23.37 14.00 11.76
C PHE A 280 24.13 15.05 12.60
N GLU A 281 24.05 14.97 13.93
CA GLU A 281 24.79 15.88 14.83
C GLU A 281 26.30 15.82 14.59
N GLN A 282 26.86 14.62 14.35
CA GLN A 282 28.28 14.44 14.04
C GLN A 282 28.66 15.05 12.68
N ILE A 283 27.79 14.90 11.68
CA ILE A 283 28.00 15.49 10.35
C ILE A 283 28.05 17.02 10.48
N VAL A 284 27.05 17.62 11.12
CA VAL A 284 27.00 19.08 11.34
C VAL A 284 28.24 19.56 12.10
N GLN A 285 28.63 18.87 13.17
CA GLN A 285 29.81 19.23 13.95
C GLN A 285 31.12 19.12 13.14
N SER A 286 31.24 18.12 12.26
CA SER A 286 32.41 17.95 11.40
C SER A 286 32.51 19.03 10.32
N LEU A 287 31.36 19.50 9.82
CA LEU A 287 31.29 20.53 8.79
C LEU A 287 31.40 21.94 9.37
N ASP A 288 30.87 22.19 10.57
CA ASP A 288 31.04 23.44 11.33
C ASP A 288 32.48 23.66 11.83
N GLN A 289 33.36 22.66 11.72
CA GLN A 289 34.80 22.83 11.96
C GLN A 289 35.59 23.17 10.69
N ARG A 290 35.02 22.91 9.51
CA ARG A 290 35.63 23.27 8.23
C ARG A 290 35.15 24.65 7.84
N SER A 291 35.88 25.67 8.29
CA SER A 291 35.73 27.00 7.70
C SER A 291 36.15 26.93 6.23
N PHE A 292 35.18 26.86 5.31
CA PHE A 292 35.45 27.08 3.88
C PHE A 292 35.88 28.53 3.59
N ALA A 293 35.79 29.43 4.57
CA ALA A 293 36.03 30.86 4.43
C ALA A 293 37.39 31.33 4.97
N GLU A 294 38.12 30.52 5.76
CA GLU A 294 39.40 30.95 6.38
C GLU A 294 40.63 30.81 5.47
N ASP A 295 40.55 30.13 4.32
CA ASP A 295 41.74 30.02 3.46
C ASP A 295 42.05 31.30 2.67
N VAL A 296 41.21 32.34 2.70
CA VAL A 296 41.47 33.59 1.95
C VAL A 296 42.40 34.50 2.75
N GLU A 297 43.70 34.43 2.45
CA GLU A 297 44.68 35.42 2.93
C GLU A 297 44.76 36.60 1.94
N VAL A 298 45.19 37.76 2.43
CA VAL A 298 45.59 38.91 1.60
C VAL A 298 47.07 39.18 1.84
N ARG A 299 47.87 39.13 0.77
CA ARG A 299 49.30 39.49 0.83
C ARG A 299 49.62 40.63 -0.10
N THR A 300 50.54 41.47 0.38
CA THR A 300 50.95 42.70 -0.28
C THR A 300 52.42 42.58 -0.66
N TYR A 301 52.72 42.70 -1.95
CA TYR A 301 54.07 42.56 -2.50
C TYR A 301 54.53 43.87 -3.13
N ARG A 302 55.64 44.42 -2.64
CA ARG A 302 56.26 45.61 -3.23
C ARG A 302 57.27 45.20 -4.30
N LEU A 303 57.09 45.69 -5.52
CA LEU A 303 57.97 45.37 -6.64
C LEU A 303 59.09 46.40 -6.77
N THR A 304 60.32 45.92 -7.00
CA THR A 304 61.51 46.79 -7.12
C THR A 304 61.96 46.95 -8.57
N LYS A 305 62.04 45.85 -9.34
CA LYS A 305 62.57 45.85 -10.72
C LYS A 305 61.52 45.46 -11.76
N ALA A 306 60.62 44.54 -11.44
CA ALA A 306 59.58 44.09 -12.34
C ALA A 306 58.52 45.18 -12.67
N ASP A 307 57.93 45.05 -13.86
CA ASP A 307 56.78 45.86 -14.28
C ASP A 307 55.50 45.40 -13.57
N LEU A 308 54.81 46.34 -12.90
CA LEU A 308 53.67 46.03 -12.03
C LEU A 308 52.49 45.44 -12.79
N ASP A 309 52.19 45.97 -13.99
CA ASP A 309 51.02 45.56 -14.77
C ASP A 309 51.28 44.25 -15.50
N ALA A 310 52.51 44.02 -15.98
CA ALA A 310 52.92 42.75 -16.55
C ALA A 310 52.84 41.61 -15.53
N VAL A 311 53.33 41.83 -14.31
CA VAL A 311 53.27 40.86 -13.21
C VAL A 311 51.82 40.57 -12.81
N ALA A 312 51.00 41.60 -12.64
CA ALA A 312 49.60 41.43 -12.29
C ALA A 312 48.82 40.63 -13.35
N THR A 313 49.10 40.89 -14.63
CA THR A 313 48.47 40.16 -15.74
C THR A 313 48.89 38.69 -15.75
N ALA A 314 50.18 38.40 -15.57
CA ALA A 314 50.69 37.04 -15.50
C ALA A 314 50.07 36.24 -14.34
N ILE A 315 49.95 36.84 -13.15
CA ILE A 315 49.35 36.16 -11.99
C ILE A 315 47.86 35.91 -12.20
N ARG A 316 47.10 36.86 -12.78
CA ARG A 316 45.69 36.64 -13.13
C ARG A 316 45.51 35.52 -14.15
N GLU A 317 46.39 35.45 -15.15
CA GLU A 317 46.35 34.40 -16.16
C GLU A 317 46.66 33.03 -15.56
N LEU A 318 47.70 32.93 -14.73
CA LEU A 318 48.05 31.70 -14.00
C LEU A 318 46.93 31.25 -13.05
N ALA A 319 46.26 32.20 -12.39
CA ALA A 319 45.09 31.92 -11.54
C ALA A 319 43.93 31.34 -12.36
N SER A 320 43.60 31.97 -13.50
CA SER A 320 42.51 31.52 -14.38
C SER A 320 42.73 30.13 -14.98
N LYS A 321 44.00 29.73 -15.14
CA LYS A 321 44.41 28.42 -15.67
C LYS A 321 44.62 27.36 -14.58
N GLY A 322 44.37 27.69 -13.30
CA GLY A 322 44.59 26.77 -12.17
C GLY A 322 46.07 26.41 -11.93
N ALA A 323 47.00 27.18 -12.50
CA ALA A 323 48.44 26.89 -12.44
C ALA A 323 49.10 27.41 -11.14
N LEU A 324 48.35 28.12 -10.29
CA LEU A 324 48.82 28.63 -9.00
C LEU A 324 48.65 27.64 -7.84
N GLY A 325 47.98 26.50 -8.05
CA GLY A 325 47.72 25.49 -7.01
C GLY A 325 46.35 24.84 -7.18
N ASP A 326 46.12 23.77 -6.45
CA ASP A 326 44.81 23.09 -6.42
C ASP A 326 43.83 23.96 -5.64
N VAL A 327 43.06 24.79 -6.35
CA VAL A 327 42.05 25.66 -5.76
C VAL A 327 40.82 24.79 -5.49
N VAL A 328 40.74 24.27 -4.26
CA VAL A 328 39.58 23.48 -3.82
C VAL A 328 38.42 24.45 -3.55
N GLY A 329 37.43 24.46 -4.44
CA GLY A 329 36.24 25.30 -4.33
C GLY A 329 36.33 26.63 -5.10
N GLN A 330 35.18 27.26 -5.32
CA GLN A 330 35.02 28.48 -6.13
C GLN A 330 35.58 29.75 -5.47
N THR A 331 36.73 29.70 -4.80
CA THR A 331 37.33 30.86 -4.14
C THR A 331 38.12 31.68 -5.17
N PRO A 332 37.65 32.86 -5.61
CA PRO A 332 38.30 33.60 -6.68
C PRO A 332 39.60 34.25 -6.18
N VAL A 333 40.69 34.06 -6.92
CA VAL A 333 41.93 34.82 -6.71
C VAL A 333 41.76 36.21 -7.30
N THR A 334 41.92 37.25 -6.48
CA THR A 334 41.85 38.64 -6.92
C THR A 334 43.22 39.31 -6.84
N VAL A 335 43.54 40.10 -7.86
CA VAL A 335 44.84 40.77 -8.01
C VAL A 335 44.63 42.22 -8.39
N SER A 336 44.95 43.13 -7.46
CA SER A 336 44.89 44.58 -7.66
C SER A 336 46.28 45.20 -7.61
N THR A 337 46.52 46.21 -8.45
CA THR A 337 47.76 46.97 -8.51
C THR A 337 47.56 48.35 -7.88
N GLU A 338 48.56 48.80 -7.12
CA GLU A 338 48.64 50.16 -6.60
C GLU A 338 49.89 50.84 -7.19
N PRO A 339 49.73 51.61 -8.29
CA PRO A 339 50.86 52.16 -9.05
C PRO A 339 51.72 53.15 -8.25
N ALA A 340 51.11 53.95 -7.37
CA ALA A 340 51.81 54.98 -6.60
C ALA A 340 52.87 54.39 -5.66
N MET A 341 52.62 53.21 -5.09
CA MET A 341 53.53 52.51 -4.17
C MET A 341 54.28 51.35 -4.85
N ARG A 342 54.01 51.08 -6.14
CA ARG A 342 54.48 49.91 -6.90
C ARG A 342 54.17 48.60 -6.15
N THR A 343 52.93 48.50 -5.68
CA THR A 343 52.49 47.43 -4.79
C THR A 343 51.45 46.57 -5.49
N LEU A 344 51.60 45.25 -5.34
CA LEU A 344 50.63 44.26 -5.78
C LEU A 344 49.90 43.70 -4.55
N VAL A 345 48.58 43.78 -4.55
CA VAL A 345 47.74 43.19 -3.52
C VAL A 345 47.05 41.97 -4.11
N VAL A 346 47.27 40.80 -3.50
CA VAL A 346 46.70 39.53 -3.94
C VAL A 346 45.89 38.93 -2.81
N SER A 347 44.66 38.53 -3.12
CA SER A 347 43.76 37.83 -2.20
C SER A 347 43.37 36.48 -2.77
N GLY A 348 43.47 35.42 -1.96
CA GLY A 348 43.15 34.05 -2.36
C GLY A 348 43.61 32.99 -1.36
N PRO A 349 43.47 31.69 -1.70
CA PRO A 349 43.85 30.57 -0.84
C PRO A 349 45.29 30.64 -0.31
N ALA A 350 45.55 30.26 0.95
CA ALA A 350 46.92 30.25 1.50
C ALA A 350 47.91 29.42 0.65
N THR A 351 47.41 28.39 -0.03
CA THR A 351 48.18 27.46 -0.88
C THR A 351 48.79 28.12 -2.13
N ILE A 352 48.22 29.22 -2.64
CA ILE A 352 48.69 29.85 -3.89
C ILE A 352 49.89 30.79 -3.70
N PHE A 353 50.12 31.30 -2.50
CA PHE A 353 51.12 32.36 -2.26
C PHE A 353 52.57 31.90 -2.49
N THR A 354 52.89 30.64 -2.20
CA THR A 354 54.21 30.06 -2.50
C THR A 354 54.52 30.11 -4.00
N ASN A 355 53.50 29.90 -4.84
CA ASN A 355 53.65 29.93 -6.30
C ASN A 355 53.70 31.37 -6.82
N ILE A 356 52.94 32.29 -6.22
CA ILE A 356 53.02 33.72 -6.52
C ILE A 356 54.42 34.25 -6.21
N GLU A 357 55.00 33.92 -5.06
CA GLU A 357 56.35 34.35 -4.67
C GLU A 357 57.42 33.85 -5.64
N ARG A 358 57.28 32.65 -6.19
CA ARG A 358 58.17 32.12 -7.24
C ARG A 358 58.08 32.93 -8.53
N VAL A 359 56.86 33.22 -8.99
CA VAL A 359 56.63 34.06 -10.18
C VAL A 359 57.25 35.43 -9.99
N LEU A 360 57.07 36.05 -8.82
CA LEU A 360 57.67 37.35 -8.51
C LEU A 360 59.21 37.32 -8.59
N GLN A 361 59.84 36.27 -8.06
CA GLN A 361 61.30 36.10 -8.12
C GLN A 361 61.81 35.92 -9.56
N ASP A 362 61.07 35.18 -10.40
CA ASP A 362 61.46 34.95 -11.80
C ASP A 362 61.39 36.24 -12.62
N PHE A 363 60.35 37.07 -12.39
CA PHE A 363 60.21 38.38 -13.03
C PHE A 363 61.29 39.39 -12.59
N ASP A 364 61.67 39.39 -11.31
CA ASP A 364 62.73 40.27 -10.83
C ASP A 364 64.13 39.86 -11.34
N ARG A 365 64.37 38.56 -11.61
CA ARG A 365 65.62 38.06 -12.22
C ARG A 365 65.71 38.30 -13.72
N ALA A 366 64.60 38.18 -14.45
CA ALA A 366 64.58 38.38 -15.90
C ALA A 366 64.99 39.81 -16.32
N ASN A 367 64.75 40.80 -15.46
CA ASN A 367 65.15 42.20 -15.67
C ASN A 367 66.61 42.52 -15.30
N ASP A 368 67.42 41.54 -14.87
CA ASP A 368 68.83 41.74 -14.49
C ASP A 368 69.83 41.58 -15.66
N GLN A 369 69.35 41.57 -16.91
CA GLN A 369 70.23 41.60 -18.07
C GLN A 369 70.97 42.94 -18.13
N PRO A 370 72.31 42.96 -18.28
CA PRO A 370 73.06 44.21 -18.39
C PRO A 370 72.60 44.97 -19.64
N GLY A 371 72.05 46.16 -19.45
CA GLY A 371 71.63 47.03 -20.54
C GLY A 371 72.78 47.29 -21.51
N THR A 372 72.49 47.25 -22.81
CA THR A 372 73.49 47.54 -23.84
C THR A 372 73.98 48.98 -23.71
N VAL A 373 75.25 49.17 -23.36
CA VAL A 373 75.84 50.51 -23.27
C VAL A 373 76.36 50.93 -24.64
N LEU A 374 75.68 51.90 -25.27
CA LEU A 374 76.18 52.57 -26.47
C LEU A 374 77.24 53.61 -26.07
N ARG A 375 78.50 53.40 -26.48
CA ARG A 375 79.57 54.41 -26.38
C ARG A 375 79.95 54.89 -27.76
N MET A 376 79.71 56.17 -28.03
CA MET A 376 80.22 56.82 -29.24
C MET A 376 81.62 57.35 -28.99
N TYR A 377 82.60 56.84 -29.74
CA TYR A 377 83.95 57.37 -29.75
C TYR A 377 84.10 58.32 -30.93
N ARG A 378 84.54 59.56 -30.65
CA ARG A 378 84.91 60.51 -31.71
C ARG A 378 86.39 60.29 -32.04
N LEU A 379 86.66 59.82 -33.25
CA LEU A 379 88.02 59.63 -33.74
C LEU A 379 88.64 61.00 -34.05
N GLN A 380 89.82 61.29 -33.49
CA GLN A 380 90.52 62.57 -33.67
C GLN A 380 91.51 62.55 -34.85
N HIS A 381 92.12 61.40 -35.13
CA HIS A 381 93.23 61.27 -36.09
C HIS A 381 93.00 60.19 -37.15
N ALA A 382 91.82 59.55 -37.16
CA ALA A 382 91.50 58.48 -38.10
C ALA A 382 90.06 58.63 -38.62
N ARG A 383 89.86 58.15 -39.84
CA ARG A 383 88.56 58.08 -40.51
C ARG A 383 87.86 56.76 -40.13
N ALA A 384 86.58 56.83 -39.76
CA ALA A 384 85.83 55.71 -39.19
C ALA A 384 85.72 54.51 -40.14
N ASP A 385 85.64 54.79 -41.43
CA ASP A 385 85.60 53.87 -42.57
C ASP A 385 86.89 53.03 -42.75
N HIS A 386 88.02 53.46 -42.17
CA HIS A 386 89.29 52.72 -42.22
C HIS A 386 89.56 51.88 -40.95
N LEU A 387 88.74 52.02 -39.91
CA LEU A 387 88.92 51.35 -38.60
C LEU A 387 87.82 50.33 -38.27
N GLN A 388 86.89 50.11 -39.20
CA GLN A 388 85.92 49.03 -39.08
C GLN A 388 86.64 47.67 -39.28
N PRO A 389 86.48 46.69 -38.37
CA PRO A 389 86.98 45.34 -38.59
C PRO A 389 86.25 44.62 -39.73
#